data_AF-A0A1Y3T4Z5-F1
#
_entry.id   AF-A0A1Y3T4Z5-F1
#
_cell.length_a   1.000
_cell.length_b   1.000
_cell.length_c   1.000
_cell.angle_alpha   90.00
_cell.angle_beta   90.00
_cell.angle_gamma   90.00
#
_symmetry.space_group_name_H-M   'P 1'
#
loop_
_entity.id
_entity.type
_entity.pdbx_description
1 polymer ?
#
loop_
_entity_poly.entity_id
_entity_poly.type
_entity_poly.pdbx_seq_one_letter_code
_entity_poly.pdbx_strand_id
1 'polypeptide(L)'
;MNYLNKNIVDFTTNAISTEFPVEGSQAIGLFMKISSDIERIGDHAVNIAQRAELLQSEDRRFSHEAMDEIGIMSSLCVNILDELRIMNYDEFSSIVDKVDVIEENIDKTHHQFTVNQLKRLKDKKCTTENSVVYTKILTDFERIGDHGLNIAEGFYKAREAMKAMKMIEHQ
;
A
#
# COMPACT_ATOMS: atom_id res chain seq x y z
N MET A 1 1.97 -7.46 12.77
CA MET A 1 1.23 -8.09 11.67
C MET A 1 0.38 -9.27 12.14
N ASN A 2 0.97 -10.41 12.51
CA ASN A 2 0.23 -11.57 13.04
C ASN A 2 -0.72 -11.24 14.21
N TYR A 3 -0.35 -10.27 15.05
CA TYR A 3 -1.18 -9.80 16.16
C TYR A 3 -2.42 -9.01 15.69
N LEU A 4 -2.32 -8.17 14.66
CA LEU A 4 -3.46 -7.40 14.14
C LEU A 4 -4.45 -8.34 13.45
N ASN A 5 -3.93 -9.25 12.62
CA ASN A 5 -4.73 -10.24 11.91
C ASN A 5 -5.45 -11.17 12.91
N LYS A 6 -4.76 -11.62 13.96
CA LYS A 6 -5.38 -12.37 15.07
C LYS A 6 -6.53 -11.60 15.74
N ASN A 7 -6.33 -10.33 16.10
CA ASN A 7 -7.39 -9.55 16.75
C ASN A 7 -8.59 -9.27 15.83
N ILE A 8 -8.35 -9.08 14.52
CA ILE A 8 -9.42 -8.86 13.54
C ILE A 8 -10.20 -10.15 13.29
N VAL A 9 -9.51 -11.30 13.18
CA VAL A 9 -10.15 -12.63 13.10
C VAL A 9 -10.93 -12.94 14.38
N ASP A 10 -10.38 -12.65 15.55
CA ASP A 10 -11.05 -12.88 16.84
C ASP A 10 -12.29 -11.99 16.98
N PHE A 11 -12.21 -10.70 16.65
CA PHE A 11 -13.35 -9.78 16.64
C PHE A 11 -14.43 -10.24 15.66
N THR A 12 -14.03 -10.63 14.44
CA THR A 12 -14.93 -11.09 13.39
C THR A 12 -15.65 -12.37 13.77
N THR A 13 -14.93 -13.34 14.35
CA THR A 13 -15.50 -14.62 14.80
C THR A 13 -16.54 -14.38 15.90
N ASN A 14 -16.25 -13.49 16.84
CA ASN A 14 -17.19 -13.09 17.89
C ASN A 14 -18.40 -12.32 17.33
N ALA A 15 -18.18 -11.45 16.35
CA ALA A 15 -19.26 -10.71 15.71
C ALA A 15 -20.19 -11.66 14.93
N ILE A 16 -19.67 -12.59 14.11
CA ILE A 16 -20.47 -13.56 13.32
C ILE A 16 -21.24 -14.54 14.21
N SER A 17 -20.69 -14.91 15.38
CA SER A 17 -21.35 -15.82 16.33
C SER A 17 -22.50 -15.15 17.10
N THR A 18 -22.64 -13.83 16.97
CA THR A 18 -23.84 -13.09 17.36
C THR A 18 -24.65 -12.90 16.07
N GLU A 19 -25.94 -13.28 15.99
CA GLU A 19 -26.73 -13.19 14.74
C GLU A 19 -26.81 -11.74 14.22
N PHE A 20 -25.86 -11.32 13.37
CA PHE A 20 -25.90 -10.05 12.66
C PHE A 20 -26.70 -10.18 11.36
N PRO A 21 -27.42 -9.12 10.95
CA PRO A 21 -28.00 -9.03 9.61
C PRO A 21 -26.94 -9.29 8.52
N VAL A 22 -27.36 -9.80 7.37
CA VAL A 22 -26.49 -10.18 6.23
C VAL A 22 -25.58 -9.03 5.81
N GLU A 23 -26.08 -7.80 5.88
CA GLU A 23 -25.36 -6.57 5.55
C GLU A 23 -24.20 -6.30 6.52
N GLY A 24 -24.32 -6.72 7.79
CA GLY A 24 -23.27 -6.57 8.80
C GLY A 24 -22.13 -7.56 8.57
N SER A 25 -22.49 -8.77 8.13
CA SER A 25 -21.53 -9.77 7.68
C SER A 25 -20.73 -9.29 6.45
N GLN A 26 -21.34 -8.50 5.55
CA GLN A 26 -20.64 -7.92 4.41
C GLN A 26 -19.62 -6.85 4.82
N ALA A 27 -19.99 -5.94 5.73
CA ALA A 27 -19.07 -4.91 6.23
C ALA A 27 -17.85 -5.53 6.92
N ILE A 28 -18.06 -6.58 7.73
CA ILE A 28 -16.99 -7.32 8.40
C ILE A 28 -16.05 -7.98 7.37
N GLY A 29 -16.58 -8.59 6.31
CA GLY A 29 -15.78 -9.16 5.23
C GLY A 29 -14.90 -8.12 4.52
N LEU A 30 -15.42 -6.91 4.32
CA LEU A 30 -14.66 -5.79 3.73
C LEU A 30 -13.52 -5.34 4.65
N PHE A 31 -13.76 -5.23 5.96
CA PHE A 31 -12.70 -4.89 6.92
C PHE A 31 -11.60 -5.96 7.00
N MET A 32 -11.95 -7.25 6.86
CA MET A 32 -10.94 -8.31 6.77
C MET A 32 -10.07 -8.16 5.52
N LYS A 33 -10.66 -7.83 4.36
CA LYS A 33 -9.90 -7.57 3.13
C LYS A 33 -8.96 -6.38 3.31
N ILE A 34 -9.46 -5.26 3.84
CA ILE A 34 -8.65 -4.07 4.14
C ILE A 34 -7.48 -4.40 5.05
N SER A 35 -7.70 -5.19 6.11
CA SER A 35 -6.61 -5.63 6.98
C SER A 35 -5.57 -6.45 6.26
N SER A 36 -5.98 -7.31 5.33
CA SER A 36 -5.04 -8.10 4.52
C SER A 36 -4.22 -7.21 3.61
N ASP A 37 -4.80 -6.16 3.02
CA ASP A 37 -4.05 -5.21 2.18
C ASP A 37 -3.05 -4.39 3.01
N ILE A 38 -3.41 -3.97 4.23
CA ILE A 38 -2.46 -3.33 5.18
C ILE A 38 -1.30 -4.28 5.51
N GLU A 39 -1.59 -5.57 5.67
CA GLU A 39 -0.54 -6.57 5.90
C GLU A 39 0.46 -6.61 4.74
N ARG A 40 -0.05 -6.66 3.51
CA ARG A 40 0.78 -6.69 2.30
C ARG A 40 1.64 -5.45 2.14
N ILE A 41 1.14 -4.26 2.47
CA ILE A 41 1.95 -3.03 2.49
C ILE A 41 3.17 -3.21 3.40
N GLY A 42 2.97 -3.73 4.61
CA GLY A 42 4.07 -3.94 5.54
C GLY A 42 5.03 -5.03 5.10
N ASP A 43 4.56 -6.09 4.44
CA ASP A 43 5.43 -7.11 3.84
C ASP A 43 6.36 -6.50 2.77
N HIS A 44 5.84 -5.63 1.91
CA HIS A 44 6.64 -4.91 0.91
C HIS A 44 7.63 -3.93 1.56
N ALA A 45 7.23 -3.24 2.63
CA ALA A 45 8.14 -2.41 3.40
C ALA A 45 9.30 -3.23 4.02
N VAL A 46 9.01 -4.43 4.53
CA VAL A 46 10.03 -5.36 5.03
C VAL A 46 10.95 -5.84 3.90
N ASN A 47 10.42 -6.14 2.72
CA ASN A 47 11.26 -6.50 1.55
C ASN A 47 12.24 -5.39 1.20
N ILE A 48 11.81 -4.13 1.21
CA ILE A 48 12.67 -2.96 0.94
C ILE A 48 13.76 -2.86 2.01
N ALA A 49 13.42 -2.99 3.29
CA ALA A 49 14.38 -2.96 4.38
C ALA A 49 15.43 -4.08 4.25
N GLN A 50 15.00 -5.32 3.97
CA GLN A 50 15.90 -6.46 3.76
C GLN A 50 16.84 -6.26 2.57
N ARG A 51 16.37 -5.60 1.50
CA ARG A 51 17.23 -5.24 0.35
C ARG A 51 18.26 -4.18 0.74
N ALA A 52 17.90 -3.22 1.58
CA ALA A 52 18.83 -2.23 2.08
C ALA A 52 19.92 -2.87 2.98
N GLU A 53 19.52 -3.79 3.87
CA GLU A 53 20.44 -4.57 4.70
C GLU A 53 21.40 -5.42 3.85
N LEU A 54 20.87 -6.08 2.81
CA LEU A 54 21.69 -6.85 1.87
C LEU A 54 22.76 -5.97 1.20
N LEU A 55 22.37 -4.81 0.66
CA LEU A 55 23.32 -3.86 0.06
C LEU A 55 24.38 -3.40 1.08
N GLN A 56 23.98 -3.13 2.32
CA GLN A 56 24.91 -2.76 3.37
C GLN A 56 25.92 -3.86 3.67
N SER A 57 25.46 -5.09 3.87
CA SER A 57 26.30 -6.26 4.21
C SER A 57 27.28 -6.67 3.10
N GLU A 58 26.93 -6.42 1.85
CA GLU A 58 27.80 -6.66 0.68
C GLU A 58 28.69 -5.46 0.32
N ASP A 59 28.67 -4.40 1.14
CA ASP A 59 29.32 -3.10 0.87
C ASP A 59 28.99 -2.50 -0.52
N ARG A 60 27.77 -2.76 -0.98
CA ARG A 60 27.23 -2.22 -2.23
C ARG A 60 26.40 -0.99 -1.96
N ARG A 61 26.44 -0.02 -2.87
CA ARG A 61 25.67 1.22 -2.77
C ARG A 61 25.05 1.56 -4.11
N PHE A 62 23.89 2.22 -4.07
CA PHE A 62 23.34 2.88 -5.23
C PHE A 62 24.04 4.21 -5.49
N SER A 63 23.92 4.73 -6.71
CA SER A 63 24.35 6.10 -6.99
C SER A 63 23.45 7.09 -6.27
N HIS A 64 23.91 8.33 -6.12
CA HIS A 64 23.09 9.39 -5.52
C HIS A 64 21.78 9.58 -6.29
N GLU A 65 21.83 9.57 -7.63
CA GLU A 65 20.61 9.74 -8.43
C GLU A 65 19.60 8.61 -8.19
N ALA A 66 20.06 7.37 -8.07
CA ALA A 66 19.18 6.24 -7.78
C ALA A 66 18.60 6.30 -6.36
N MET A 67 19.34 6.85 -5.39
CA MET A 67 18.82 7.08 -4.05
C MET A 67 17.76 8.18 -4.01
N ASP A 68 17.93 9.27 -4.78
CA ASP A 68 16.94 10.33 -4.88
C ASP A 68 15.63 9.80 -5.51
N GLU A 69 15.74 8.98 -6.55
CA GLU A 69 14.61 8.29 -7.16
C GLU A 69 13.86 7.38 -6.16
N ILE A 70 14.58 6.61 -5.35
CA ILE A 70 13.99 5.80 -4.27
C ILE A 70 13.27 6.68 -3.25
N GLY A 71 13.85 7.84 -2.89
CA GLY A 71 13.23 8.81 -2.00
C GLY A 71 11.91 9.37 -2.53
N ILE A 72 11.82 9.60 -3.85
CA ILE A 72 10.58 10.02 -4.51
C ILE A 72 9.51 8.93 -4.41
N MET A 73 9.84 7.68 -4.74
CA MET A 73 8.90 6.55 -4.63
C MET A 73 8.40 6.37 -3.18
N SER A 74 9.30 6.47 -2.21
CA SER A 74 8.96 6.41 -0.79
C SER A 74 7.99 7.52 -0.39
N SER A 75 8.20 8.74 -0.89
CA SER A 75 7.33 9.88 -0.58
C SER A 75 5.92 9.70 -1.15
N LEU A 76 5.80 9.15 -2.37
CA LEU A 76 4.51 8.83 -2.97
C LEU A 76 3.75 7.76 -2.16
N CYS A 77 4.45 6.72 -1.71
CA CYS A 77 3.84 5.70 -0.84
C CYS A 77 3.39 6.28 0.51
N VAL A 78 4.15 7.19 1.10
CA VAL A 78 3.75 7.89 2.33
C VAL A 78 2.50 8.74 2.09
N ASN A 79 2.39 9.44 0.96
CA ASN A 79 1.19 10.21 0.61
C ASN A 79 -0.06 9.31 0.53
N ILE A 80 0.06 8.10 -0.04
CA ILE A 80 -1.04 7.12 -0.01
C ILE A 80 -1.43 6.80 1.43
N LEU A 81 -0.46 6.49 2.29
CA LEU A 81 -0.75 6.15 3.68
C LEU A 81 -1.40 7.32 4.42
N ASP A 82 -1.01 8.56 4.14
CA ASP A 82 -1.61 9.75 4.73
C ASP A 82 -3.05 9.99 4.24
N GLU A 83 -3.36 9.80 2.96
CA GLU A 83 -4.75 9.86 2.47
C GLU A 83 -5.63 8.74 3.07
N LEU A 84 -5.03 7.60 3.42
CA LEU A 84 -5.73 6.50 4.09
C LEU A 84 -5.98 6.73 5.59
N ARG A 85 -5.45 7.81 6.17
CA ARG A 85 -5.73 8.21 7.57
C ARG A 85 -7.06 8.93 7.66
N ILE A 86 -8.14 8.18 7.47
CA ILE A 86 -9.49 8.72 7.53
C ILE A 86 -9.82 9.15 8.97
N MET A 87 -10.22 10.41 9.15
CA MET A 87 -10.61 10.95 10.45
C MET A 87 -12.11 11.23 10.54
N ASN A 88 -12.82 11.34 9.42
CA ASN A 88 -14.27 11.54 9.40
C ASN A 88 -14.96 10.77 8.26
N TYR A 89 -16.28 10.65 8.37
CA TYR A 89 -17.11 9.88 7.44
C TYR A 89 -17.23 10.51 6.04
N ASP A 90 -17.11 11.84 5.94
CA ASP A 90 -17.29 12.57 4.69
C ASP A 90 -16.05 12.45 3.78
N GLU A 91 -14.86 12.26 4.35
CA GLU A 91 -13.61 12.02 3.62
C GLU A 91 -13.65 10.75 2.74
N PHE A 92 -14.50 9.77 3.09
CA PHE A 92 -14.65 8.54 2.32
C PHE A 92 -15.15 8.75 0.89
N SER A 93 -15.86 9.84 0.57
CA SER A 93 -16.37 10.03 -0.80
C SER A 93 -15.28 10.35 -1.82
N SER A 94 -14.19 10.97 -1.40
CA SER A 94 -13.10 11.41 -2.30
C SER A 94 -11.84 10.55 -2.19
N ILE A 95 -11.79 9.61 -1.24
CA ILE A 95 -10.55 8.89 -0.94
C ILE A 95 -10.03 8.07 -2.12
N VAL A 96 -10.93 7.43 -2.87
CA VAL A 96 -10.55 6.62 -4.04
C VAL A 96 -9.90 7.49 -5.09
N ASP A 97 -10.55 8.59 -5.49
CA ASP A 97 -10.02 9.51 -6.50
C ASP A 97 -8.64 10.07 -6.12
N LYS A 98 -8.44 10.41 -4.84
CA LYS A 98 -7.15 10.93 -4.37
C LYS A 98 -6.05 9.88 -4.40
N VAL A 99 -6.34 8.66 -3.93
CA VAL A 99 -5.36 7.58 -3.89
C VAL A 99 -5.04 7.07 -5.30
N ASP A 100 -6.04 6.99 -6.18
CA ASP A 100 -5.91 6.62 -7.60
C ASP A 100 -4.93 7.56 -8.32
N VAL A 101 -5.04 8.87 -8.11
CA VAL A 101 -4.09 9.85 -8.68
C VAL A 101 -2.66 9.61 -8.18
N ILE A 102 -2.47 9.23 -6.91
CA ILE A 102 -1.13 8.97 -6.38
C ILE A 102 -0.58 7.65 -6.92
N GLU A 103 -1.41 6.60 -7.03
CA GLU A 103 -1.05 5.32 -7.61
C GLU A 103 -0.64 5.46 -9.08
N GLU A 104 -1.39 6.22 -9.88
CA GLU A 104 -1.04 6.47 -11.28
C GLU A 104 0.31 7.20 -11.40
N ASN A 105 0.62 8.07 -10.44
CA ASN A 105 1.93 8.73 -10.36
C ASN A 105 3.04 7.75 -9.94
N ILE A 106 2.77 6.78 -9.07
CA ILE A 106 3.70 5.70 -8.71
C ILE A 106 4.03 4.89 -9.96
N ASP A 107 3.04 4.47 -10.75
CA ASP A 107 3.21 3.71 -11.98
C ASP A 107 4.05 4.45 -13.03
N LYS A 108 3.70 5.71 -13.29
CA LYS A 108 4.46 6.57 -14.22
C LYS A 108 5.91 6.75 -13.76
N THR A 109 6.10 6.95 -12.46
CA THR A 109 7.42 7.13 -11.85
C THR A 109 8.24 5.83 -11.91
N HIS A 110 7.63 4.68 -11.62
CA HIS A 110 8.21 3.35 -11.74
C HIS A 110 8.72 3.11 -13.17
N HIS A 111 7.89 3.42 -14.17
CA HIS A 111 8.27 3.31 -15.58
C HIS A 111 9.47 4.21 -15.91
N GLN A 112 9.40 5.49 -15.54
CA GLN A 112 10.47 6.44 -15.81
C GLN A 112 11.80 6.02 -15.15
N PHE A 113 11.76 5.56 -13.90
CA PHE A 113 12.95 5.15 -13.17
C PHE A 113 13.52 3.83 -13.67
N THR A 114 12.68 2.94 -14.19
CA THR A 114 13.12 1.76 -14.93
C THR A 114 13.91 2.16 -16.19
N VAL A 115 13.44 3.14 -16.95
CA VAL A 115 14.17 3.67 -18.12
C VAL A 115 15.51 4.30 -17.70
N ASN A 116 15.52 5.09 -16.62
CA ASN A 116 16.75 5.69 -16.09
C ASN A 116 17.76 4.61 -15.66
N GLN A 117 17.29 3.56 -15.00
CA GLN A 117 18.11 2.43 -14.58
C GLN A 117 18.72 1.67 -15.76
N LEU A 118 17.94 1.43 -16.83
CA LEU A 118 18.46 0.82 -18.06
C LEU A 118 19.55 1.68 -18.71
N LYS A 119 19.39 3.01 -18.69
CA LYS A 119 20.42 3.94 -19.16
C LYS A 119 21.68 3.85 -18.31
N ARG A 120 21.56 3.85 -16.98
CA ARG A 120 22.71 3.67 -16.06
C ARG A 120 23.44 2.36 -16.32
N LEU A 121 22.71 1.28 -16.61
CA LEU A 121 23.30 -0.02 -16.93
C LEU A 121 24.04 0.01 -18.27
N LYS A 122 23.42 0.58 -19.32
CA LYS A 122 24.02 0.76 -20.65
C LYS A 122 25.32 1.57 -20.58
N ASP A 123 25.32 2.64 -19.80
CA ASP A 123 26.45 3.55 -19.62
C ASP A 123 27.50 3.01 -18.63
N LYS A 124 27.33 1.78 -18.11
CA LYS A 124 28.19 1.14 -17.10
C LYS A 124 28.36 1.96 -15.81
N LYS A 125 27.34 2.75 -15.46
CA LYS A 125 27.29 3.55 -14.22
C LYS A 125 26.69 2.80 -13.04
N CYS A 126 26.22 1.57 -13.25
CA CYS A 126 25.78 0.66 -12.19
C CYS A 126 26.08 -0.79 -12.58
N THR A 127 26.14 -1.67 -11.58
CA THR A 127 26.30 -3.11 -11.80
C THR A 127 24.97 -3.77 -12.12
N THR A 128 25.01 -4.93 -12.78
CA THR A 128 23.82 -5.75 -13.06
C THR A 128 23.12 -6.14 -11.77
N GLU A 129 23.88 -6.54 -10.76
CA GLU A 129 23.37 -6.94 -9.45
C GLU A 129 22.66 -5.78 -8.76
N ASN A 130 23.22 -4.56 -8.81
CA ASN A 130 22.56 -3.37 -8.26
C ASN A 130 21.28 -3.08 -9.04
N SER A 131 21.31 -3.20 -10.37
CA SER A 131 20.12 -3.01 -11.20
C SER A 131 18.98 -3.96 -10.81
N VAL A 132 19.28 -5.22 -10.53
CA VAL A 132 18.27 -6.20 -10.11
C VAL A 132 17.66 -5.82 -8.75
N VAL A 133 18.49 -5.42 -7.78
CA VAL A 133 17.98 -5.00 -6.46
C VAL A 133 17.14 -3.74 -6.59
N TYR A 134 17.58 -2.76 -7.37
CA TYR A 134 16.87 -1.51 -7.62
C TYR A 134 15.49 -1.75 -8.25
N THR A 135 15.41 -2.57 -9.31
CA THR A 135 14.13 -2.91 -9.94
C THR A 135 13.17 -3.56 -8.95
N LYS A 136 13.66 -4.46 -8.08
CA LYS A 136 12.80 -5.08 -7.07
C LYS A 136 12.28 -4.07 -6.04
N ILE A 137 13.10 -3.10 -5.63
CA ILE A 137 12.66 -2.01 -4.75
C ILE A 137 11.56 -1.18 -5.41
N LEU A 138 11.73 -0.83 -6.70
CA LEU A 138 10.69 -0.11 -7.43
C LEU A 138 9.37 -0.88 -7.46
N THR A 139 9.42 -2.18 -7.78
CA THR A 139 8.23 -3.05 -7.76
C THR A 139 7.62 -3.15 -6.37
N ASP A 140 8.43 -3.24 -5.29
CA ASP A 140 7.91 -3.26 -3.93
C ASP A 140 7.15 -1.94 -3.59
N PHE A 141 7.57 -0.78 -4.12
CA PHE A 141 6.80 0.48 -3.99
C PHE A 141 5.53 0.52 -4.83
N GLU A 142 5.57 0.05 -6.09
CA GLU A 142 4.38 -0.10 -6.95
C GLU A 142 3.31 -0.94 -6.24
N ARG A 143 3.70 -2.07 -5.63
CA ARG A 143 2.79 -2.92 -4.85
C ARG A 143 2.21 -2.24 -3.62
N ILE A 144 2.96 -1.36 -2.95
CA ILE A 144 2.41 -0.56 -1.85
C ILE A 144 1.31 0.39 -2.39
N GLY A 145 1.52 0.96 -3.57
CA GLY A 145 0.51 1.73 -4.31
C GLY A 145 -0.76 0.93 -4.58
N ASP A 146 -0.64 -0.23 -5.23
CA ASP A 146 -1.73 -1.16 -5.54
C ASP A 146 -2.58 -1.46 -4.29
N HIS A 147 -1.91 -1.85 -3.19
CA HIS A 147 -2.58 -2.20 -1.94
C HIS A 147 -3.22 -0.99 -1.27
N GLY A 148 -2.63 0.20 -1.41
CA GLY A 148 -3.23 1.45 -0.97
C GLY A 148 -4.56 1.74 -1.67
N LEU A 149 -4.60 1.59 -2.99
CA LEU A 149 -5.82 1.76 -3.78
C LEU A 149 -6.89 0.72 -3.40
N ASN A 150 -6.51 -0.54 -3.20
CA ASN A 150 -7.42 -1.58 -2.71
C ASN A 150 -8.06 -1.22 -1.35
N ILE A 151 -7.30 -0.62 -0.44
CA ILE A 151 -7.80 -0.16 0.86
C ILE A 151 -8.81 0.99 0.66
N ALA A 152 -8.48 1.98 -0.18
CA ALA A 152 -9.37 3.10 -0.46
C ALA A 152 -10.72 2.63 -1.03
N GLU A 153 -10.70 1.70 -2.00
CA GLU A 153 -11.91 1.07 -2.52
C GLU A 153 -12.67 0.28 -1.45
N GLY A 154 -11.95 -0.46 -0.61
CA GLY A 154 -12.52 -1.23 0.49
C GLY A 154 -13.28 -0.33 1.46
N PHE A 155 -12.68 0.81 1.83
CA PHE A 155 -13.28 1.84 2.66
C PHE A 155 -14.54 2.42 2.03
N TYR A 156 -14.51 2.75 0.72
CA TYR A 156 -15.68 3.22 0.00
C TYR A 156 -16.82 2.18 0.01
N LYS A 157 -16.52 0.91 -0.26
CA LYS A 157 -17.52 -0.18 -0.23
C LYS A 157 -18.10 -0.39 1.17
N ALA A 158 -17.26 -0.33 2.21
CA ALA A 158 -17.68 -0.48 3.59
C ALA A 158 -18.62 0.67 4.01
N ARG A 159 -18.32 1.90 3.57
CA ARG A 159 -19.18 3.08 3.76
C ARG A 159 -20.59 2.85 3.22
N GLU A 160 -20.72 2.39 1.98
CA GLU A 160 -22.01 2.16 1.34
C GLU A 160 -22.80 1.04 2.03
N ALA A 161 -22.13 -0.04 2.44
CA ALA A 161 -22.76 -1.10 3.24
C ALA A 161 -23.30 -0.56 4.58
N MET A 162 -22.52 0.28 5.28
CA MET A 162 -22.93 0.89 6.55
C MET A 162 -24.13 1.86 6.40
N LYS A 163 -24.21 2.63 5.30
CA LYS A 163 -25.41 3.45 4.99
C LYS A 163 -26.65 2.60 4.83
N ALA A 164 -26.54 1.49 4.09
CA ALA A 164 -27.65 0.59 3.83
C ALA A 164 -28.23 -0.01 5.13
N MET A 165 -27.40 -0.20 6.16
CA MET A 165 -27.80 -0.70 7.47
C MET A 165 -28.47 0.34 8.39
N LYS A 166 -28.62 1.61 7.97
CA LYS A 166 -29.07 2.74 8.82
C LYS A 166 -28.26 2.90 10.11
N MET A 167 -27.01 2.46 10.14
CA MET A 167 -26.13 2.63 11.31
C MET A 167 -25.55 4.05 11.41
N ILE A 168 -25.86 4.91 10.44
CA ILE A 168 -25.39 6.28 10.34
C ILE A 168 -26.63 7.14 10.09
N GLU A 169 -27.15 7.76 11.15
CA GLU A 169 -28.16 8.80 11.02
C GLU A 169 -27.51 10.02 10.35
N HIS A 170 -28.17 10.57 9.33
CA HIS A 170 -27.82 11.88 8.78
C HIS A 170 -27.98 12.92 9.90
N GLN A 171 -26.87 13.47 10.37
CA GLN A 171 -26.86 14.77 11.05
C GLN A 171 -26.77 15.89 10.01
#